data_AF-A0A8I6WX13-F1
#
_entry.id   AF-A0A8I6WX13-F1
#
_cell.length_a   1.000
_cell.length_b   1.000
_cell.length_c   1.000
_cell.angle_alpha   90.00
_cell.angle_beta   90.00
_cell.angle_gamma   90.00
#
_symmetry.space_group_name_H-M   'P 1'
#
loop_
_entity.id
_entity.type
_entity.pdbx_description
1 polymer ?
#
loop_
_entity_poly.entity_id
_entity_poly.type
_entity_poly.pdbx_seq_one_letter_code
_entity_poly.pdbx_strand_id
1 'polypeptide(L)'
;MVNLLMDEADMNTYTGLSVYVMDLERTRWRMVGDLGGRTFLMSPVYVGASCESGRLRGDCVYVVRPMSRELHVFDVKDGSIETHKLQDAPFSNKGFWVLPTSF
;
A
#
# COMPACT_ATOMS: atom_id res chain seq x y z
N MET A 1 2.24 3.14 10.32
CA MET A 1 2.17 1.68 10.08
C MET A 1 0.95 1.41 9.23
N VAL A 2 1.12 0.68 8.15
CA VAL A 2 0.02 0.17 7.34
C VAL A 2 -0.10 -1.32 7.63
N ASN A 3 -1.29 -1.76 7.98
CA ASN A 3 -1.62 -3.16 8.25
C ASN A 3 -2.57 -3.64 7.16
N LEU A 4 -2.13 -4.61 6.36
CA LEU A 4 -2.97 -5.21 5.33
C LEU A 4 -3.85 -6.28 5.96
N LEU A 5 -5.15 -6.21 5.70
CA LEU A 5 -6.12 -7.21 6.16
C LEU A 5 -6.20 -8.31 5.12
N MET A 6 -5.93 -9.53 5.54
CA MET A 6 -5.88 -10.70 4.66
C MET A 6 -7.16 -11.52 4.84
N ASP A 7 -7.60 -12.16 3.77
CA ASP A 7 -8.66 -13.15 3.86
C ASP A 7 -8.13 -14.39 4.62
N GLU A 8 -8.88 -14.85 5.63
CA GLU A 8 -8.46 -16.00 6.45
C GLU A 8 -8.44 -17.32 5.67
N ALA A 9 -9.30 -17.45 4.65
CA ALA A 9 -9.36 -18.64 3.80
C ALA A 9 -8.36 -18.56 2.63
N ASP A 10 -8.00 -17.36 2.19
CA ASP A 10 -7.00 -17.11 1.15
C ASP A 10 -5.99 -16.02 1.55
N MET A 11 -4.87 -16.46 2.13
CA MET A 11 -3.77 -15.58 2.52
C MET A 11 -3.07 -14.89 1.33
N ASN A 12 -3.49 -15.08 0.07
CA ASN A 12 -3.05 -14.24 -1.06
C ASN A 12 -4.01 -13.10 -1.38
N THR A 13 -5.17 -13.06 -0.73
CA THR A 13 -6.21 -12.04 -0.95
C THR A 13 -6.22 -11.04 0.19
N TYR A 14 -6.18 -9.77 -0.17
CA TYR A 14 -6.33 -8.66 0.76
C TYR A 14 -7.77 -8.17 0.71
N THR A 15 -8.42 -8.10 1.87
CA THR A 15 -9.82 -7.66 2.02
C THR A 15 -9.92 -6.19 2.40
N GLY A 16 -8.81 -5.58 2.77
CA GLY A 16 -8.73 -4.16 3.13
C GLY A 16 -7.40 -3.82 3.79
N LEU A 17 -7.37 -2.68 4.46
CA LEU A 17 -6.24 -2.28 5.29
C LEU A 17 -6.67 -1.43 6.47
N SER A 18 -5.77 -1.27 7.43
CA SER A 18 -5.86 -0.25 8.47
C SER A 18 -4.55 0.53 8.57
N VAL A 19 -4.64 1.83 8.83
CA VAL A 19 -3.50 2.73 8.95
C VAL A 19 -3.40 3.24 10.37
N TYR A 20 -2.17 3.28 10.88
CA TYR A 20 -1.87 3.77 12.23
C TYR A 20 -0.70 4.75 12.22
N VAL A 21 -0.77 5.75 13.09
CA VAL A 21 0.34 6.65 13.43
C VAL A 21 0.75 6.40 14.88
N MET A 22 2.05 6.51 15.16
CA MET A 22 2.54 6.45 16.54
C MET A 22 2.24 7.78 17.23
N ASP A 23 1.45 7.73 18.30
CA ASP A 23 1.29 8.81 19.26
C ASP A 23 2.52 8.80 20.19
N LEU A 24 3.49 9.69 19.95
CA LEU A 24 4.74 9.70 20.70
C LEU A 24 4.56 10.17 22.15
N GLU A 25 3.59 11.05 22.41
CA GLU A 25 3.32 11.54 23.78
C GLU A 25 2.78 10.41 24.66
N ARG A 26 1.93 9.55 24.09
CA ARG A 26 1.28 8.44 24.80
C ARG A 26 1.91 7.08 24.50
N THR A 27 2.98 7.07 23.71
CA THR A 27 3.70 5.88 23.24
C THR A 27 2.77 4.75 22.77
N ARG A 28 1.76 5.08 21.95
CA ARG A 28 0.76 4.11 21.48
C ARG A 28 0.42 4.28 20.00
N TRP A 29 0.06 3.19 19.35
CA TRP A 29 -0.49 3.26 17.99
C TRP A 29 -1.91 3.81 18.01
N ARG A 30 -2.21 4.73 17.09
CA ARG A 30 -3.53 5.31 16.89
C ARG A 30 -3.96 5.09 15.46
N MET A 31 -5.15 4.52 15.25
CA MET A 31 -5.72 4.37 13.92
C MET A 31 -6.04 5.75 13.33
N VAL A 32 -5.82 5.90 12.03
CA VAL A 32 -6.13 7.12 11.26
C VAL A 32 -6.93 6.77 10.00
N GLY A 33 -7.75 7.71 9.54
CA GLY A 33 -8.59 7.55 8.34
C GLY A 33 -7.99 8.16 7.06
N ASP A 34 -6.78 8.70 7.12
CA ASP A 34 -6.06 9.26 6.00
C ASP A 34 -4.54 9.19 6.23
N LEU A 35 -3.76 9.48 5.19
CA LEU A 35 -2.29 9.49 5.21
C LEU A 35 -1.74 10.92 5.16
N GLY A 36 -2.58 11.93 5.41
CA GLY A 36 -2.22 13.35 5.29
C GLY A 36 -1.76 13.72 3.88
N GLY A 37 -2.39 13.15 2.85
CA GLY A 37 -2.02 13.35 1.45
C GLY A 37 -0.77 12.57 1.01
N ARG A 38 -0.15 11.77 1.87
CA ARG A 38 0.95 10.89 1.47
C ARG A 38 0.42 9.64 0.81
N THR A 39 1.32 8.96 0.10
CA THR A 39 1.04 7.68 -0.55
C THR A 39 2.05 6.64 -0.10
N PHE A 40 1.59 5.41 0.10
CA PHE A 40 2.45 4.28 0.45
C PHE A 40 2.54 3.30 -0.71
N LEU A 41 3.72 2.72 -0.86
CA LEU A 41 4.06 1.74 -1.87
C LEU A 41 4.60 0.52 -1.11
N MET A 42 3.93 -0.62 -1.20
CA MET A 42 4.21 -1.82 -0.40
C MET A 42 4.39 -3.06 -1.27
N SER A 43 5.40 -3.85 -0.94
CA SER A 43 5.49 -5.23 -1.40
C SER A 43 5.07 -6.16 -0.27
N PRO A 44 4.33 -7.25 -0.56
CA PRO A 44 4.15 -8.33 0.38
C PRO A 44 5.52 -8.72 0.95
N VAL A 45 5.59 -8.85 2.27
CA VAL A 45 6.69 -9.48 3.04
C VAL A 45 8.01 -8.70 3.16
N TYR A 46 8.29 -7.66 2.36
CA TYR A 46 9.67 -7.14 2.26
C TYR A 46 9.89 -5.65 2.57
N VAL A 47 9.18 -4.72 1.92
CA VAL A 47 9.50 -3.28 2.04
C VAL A 47 8.26 -2.43 1.78
N GLY A 48 8.13 -1.34 2.55
CA GLY A 48 7.22 -0.24 2.27
C GLY A 48 7.99 1.07 2.14
N ALA A 49 7.62 1.91 1.18
CA ALA A 49 8.09 3.28 1.07
C ALA A 49 6.88 4.23 1.15
N SER A 50 7.09 5.42 1.72
CA SER A 50 6.13 6.52 1.62
C SER A 50 6.72 7.65 0.79
N CYS A 51 5.86 8.32 0.03
CA CYS A 51 6.22 9.50 -0.74
C CYS A 51 5.08 10.52 -0.70
N GLU A 52 5.39 11.77 -1.04
CA GLU A 52 4.36 12.77 -1.30
C GLU A 52 3.56 12.36 -2.55
N SER A 53 2.26 12.64 -2.56
CA SER A 53 1.40 12.35 -3.70
C SER A 53 1.75 13.28 -4.87
N GLY A 54 2.73 12.89 -5.67
CA GLY A 54 3.04 13.54 -6.94
C GLY A 54 2.04 13.08 -8.00
N ARG A 55 2.50 12.19 -8.89
CA ARG A 55 1.64 11.57 -9.91
C ARG A 55 0.80 10.39 -9.38
N LEU A 56 0.96 10.04 -8.12
CA LEU A 56 0.18 9.01 -7.44
C LEU A 56 -1.04 9.64 -6.76
N ARG A 57 -2.09 8.84 -6.56
CA ARG A 57 -3.24 9.27 -5.77
C ARG A 57 -2.80 9.40 -4.30
N GLY A 58 -3.08 10.56 -3.71
CA GLY A 58 -2.87 10.79 -2.28
C GLY A 58 -3.81 9.94 -1.43
N ASP A 59 -3.41 9.70 -0.19
CA ASP A 59 -4.19 8.89 0.76
C ASP A 59 -4.47 7.46 0.26
N CYS A 60 -3.55 6.93 -0.54
CA CYS A 60 -3.64 5.57 -1.08
C CYS A 60 -2.44 4.70 -0.66
N VAL A 61 -2.69 3.39 -0.60
CA VAL A 61 -1.66 2.36 -0.46
C VAL A 61 -1.65 1.49 -1.70
N TYR A 62 -0.49 1.41 -2.33
CA TYR A 62 -0.25 0.62 -3.53
C TYR A 62 0.45 -0.68 -3.14
N VAL A 63 -0.17 -1.83 -3.41
CA VAL A 63 0.36 -3.16 -3.06
C VAL A 63 0.56 -3.98 -4.32
N VAL A 64 1.79 -4.29 -4.67
CA VAL A 64 2.08 -5.19 -5.80
C VAL A 64 1.89 -6.64 -5.34
N ARG A 65 1.18 -7.45 -6.13
CA ARG A 65 1.07 -8.90 -5.96
C ARG A 65 1.84 -9.59 -7.09
N PRO A 66 3.12 -9.96 -6.89
CA PRO A 66 3.96 -10.51 -7.95
C PRO A 66 3.41 -11.79 -8.58
N MET A 67 2.86 -12.69 -7.76
CA MET A 67 2.41 -14.00 -8.20
C MET A 67 1.17 -13.92 -9.09
N SER A 68 0.23 -13.02 -8.78
CA SER A 68 -0.95 -12.77 -9.61
C SER A 68 -0.71 -11.70 -10.70
N ARG A 69 0.47 -11.06 -10.72
CA ARG A 69 0.81 -9.92 -11.59
C ARG A 69 -0.25 -8.82 -11.51
N GLU A 70 -0.55 -8.39 -10.29
CA GLU A 70 -1.53 -7.36 -10.03
C GLU A 70 -0.95 -6.24 -9.17
N LEU A 71 -1.52 -5.05 -9.31
CA LEU A 71 -1.33 -3.93 -8.42
C LEU A 71 -2.68 -3.61 -7.78
N HIS A 72 -2.74 -3.68 -6.45
CA HIS A 72 -3.87 -3.23 -5.68
C HIS A 72 -3.67 -1.79 -5.23
N VAL A 73 -4.69 -0.97 -5.38
CA VAL A 73 -4.70 0.41 -4.90
C VAL A 73 -5.82 0.50 -3.87
N PHE A 74 -5.43 0.68 -2.62
CA PHE A 74 -6.35 0.86 -1.50
C PHE A 74 -6.51 2.34 -1.22
N ASP A 75 -7.72 2.87 -1.33
CA ASP A 75 -8.02 4.22 -0.90
C ASP A 75 -8.35 4.20 0.59
N VAL A 76 -7.55 4.90 1.39
CA VAL A 76 -7.67 4.86 2.86
C VAL A 76 -8.95 5.57 3.32
N LYS A 77 -9.46 6.54 2.56
CA LYS A 77 -10.58 7.39 2.97
C LYS A 77 -11.92 6.69 2.84
N ASP A 78 -12.14 6.02 1.71
CA ASP A 78 -13.40 5.32 1.43
C ASP A 78 -13.31 3.80 1.60
N GLY A 79 -12.10 3.26 1.77
CA GLY A 79 -11.84 1.83 1.97
C GLY A 79 -11.95 1.00 0.69
N SER A 80 -12.04 1.63 -0.49
CA SER A 80 -12.13 0.94 -1.76
C SER A 80 -10.82 0.28 -2.17
N ILE A 81 -10.93 -0.77 -2.98
CA ILE A 81 -9.80 -1.52 -3.53
C ILE A 81 -9.94 -1.57 -5.04
N GLU A 82 -9.00 -0.96 -5.76
CA GLU A 82 -8.88 -1.09 -7.21
C GLU A 82 -7.79 -2.11 -7.56
N THR A 83 -8.04 -2.93 -8.59
CA THR A 83 -7.06 -3.92 -9.07
C THR A 83 -6.65 -3.62 -10.50
N HIS A 84 -5.35 -3.44 -10.72
CA HIS A 84 -4.73 -3.26 -12.03
C HIS A 84 -3.91 -4.49 -12.42
N LYS A 85 -4.03 -4.96 -13.66
CA LYS A 85 -3.19 -6.04 -14.18
C LYS A 85 -1.83 -5.51 -14.62
N LEU A 86 -0.77 -6.21 -14.24
CA LEU A 86 0.63 -5.90 -14.57
C LEU A 86 1.19 -6.85 -15.64
N GLN A 87 0.37 -7.22 -16.62
CA GLN A 87 0.73 -8.20 -17.65
C GLN A 87 1.95 -7.80 -18.49
N ASP A 88 2.11 -6.49 -18.73
CA ASP A 88 3.20 -5.91 -19.52
C ASP A 88 4.42 -5.54 -18.66
N ALA A 89 4.32 -5.67 -17.33
CA ALA A 89 5.41 -5.38 -16.42
C ALA A 89 6.39 -6.58 -16.35
N PRO A 90 7.70 -6.32 -16.18
CA PRO A 90 8.66 -7.39 -15.87
C PRO A 90 8.24 -8.14 -14.60
N PHE A 91 8.34 -9.46 -14.64
CA PHE A 91 8.13 -10.26 -13.42
C PHE A 91 9.23 -9.95 -12.41
N SER A 92 8.85 -9.56 -11.20
CA SER A 92 9.77 -9.43 -10.07
C SER A 92 9.16 -10.04 -8.82
N ASN A 93 9.79 -11.08 -8.29
CA ASN A 93 9.42 -11.67 -6.99
C ASN A 93 9.99 -10.89 -5.80
N LYS A 94 10.74 -9.82 -6.05
CA LYS A 94 11.24 -8.89 -5.04
C LYS A 94 10.59 -7.54 -5.30
N GLY A 95 9.76 -7.07 -4.38
CA GLY A 95 9.21 -5.74 -4.54
C GLY A 95 10.29 -4.69 -4.32
N PHE A 96 10.73 -4.06 -5.41
CA PHE A 96 11.51 -2.84 -5.36
C PHE A 96 10.67 -1.74 -6.00
N TRP A 97 10.47 -0.66 -5.26
CA TRP A 97 9.83 0.53 -5.78
C TRP A 97 10.92 1.46 -6.29
N VAL A 98 11.01 1.63 -7.60
CA VAL A 98 11.81 2.72 -8.18
C VAL A 98 10.89 3.91 -8.29
N LEU A 99 10.95 4.80 -7.30
CA LEU A 99 10.28 6.09 -7.38
C LEU A 99 10.96 6.92 -8.48
N PRO A 100 10.22 7.55 -9.41
CA PRO A 100 10.81 8.51 -10.33
C PRO A 100 11.51 9.62 -9.53
N THR A 101 12.79 9.84 -9.78
CA THR A 101 13.62 10.75 -8.97
C THR A 101 13.51 12.22 -9.37
N SER A 102 12.75 12.56 -10.41
CA SER A 102 12.60 13.95 -10.86
C SER A 102 11.50 14.13 -11.92
N PHE A 103 10.77 15.25 -11.80
CA PHE A 103 10.16 16.00 -12.90
C PHE A 103 10.55 17.47 -12.73
#